data_AF-A0AAJ2LRH1-F1
#
_entry.id   AF-A0AAJ2LRH1-F1
#
_cell.length_a   1.000
_cell.length_b   1.000
_cell.length_c   1.000
_cell.angle_alpha   90.00
_cell.angle_beta   90.00
_cell.angle_gamma   90.00
#
_symmetry.space_group_name_H-M   'P 1'
#
loop_
_entity.id
_entity.type
_entity.pdbx_description
1 polymer ?
#
loop_
_entity_poly.entity_id
_entity_poly.type
_entity_poly.pdbx_seq_one_letter_code
_entity_poly.pdbx_strand_id
1 'polypeptide(L)'
;SVGRWLADLPADQRPGVVWTSPYTRARSTGDLALQRAGFDAPRRVDERLRDRDMGITDMLTAQGIRSAYPEEAERRSWLGKFYYRPPGGESWADVAQRVRG
;
A
#
# COMPACT_ATOMS: atom_id res chain seq x y z
N SER A 1 -8.60 -8.69 -15.10
CA SER A 1 -8.71 -8.17 -13.72
C SER A 1 -8.25 -9.26 -12.76
N VAL A 2 -7.87 -8.89 -11.54
CA VAL A 2 -7.44 -9.85 -10.50
C VAL A 2 -8.47 -10.95 -10.30
N GLY A 3 -9.77 -10.62 -10.19
CA GLY A 3 -10.82 -11.62 -10.02
C GLY A 3 -10.97 -12.62 -11.16
N ARG A 4 -10.70 -12.23 -12.43
CA ARG A 4 -10.67 -13.19 -13.54
C ARG A 4 -9.50 -14.15 -13.40
N TRP A 5 -8.32 -13.62 -13.12
CA TRP A 5 -7.13 -14.44 -12.91
C TRP A 5 -7.31 -15.43 -11.75
N LEU A 6 -7.96 -15.01 -10.65
CA LEU A 6 -8.33 -15.90 -9.55
C LEU A 6 -9.33 -16.99 -9.96
N ALA A 7 -10.30 -16.69 -10.83
CA ALA A 7 -11.26 -17.67 -11.34
C ALA A 7 -10.58 -18.80 -12.13
N ASP A 8 -9.54 -18.44 -12.87
CA ASP A 8 -8.77 -19.34 -13.73
C ASP A 8 -7.80 -20.24 -12.94
N LEU A 9 -7.62 -20.01 -11.64
CA LEU A 9 -6.76 -20.84 -10.80
C LEU A 9 -7.40 -22.22 -10.53
N PRO A 10 -6.60 -23.31 -10.60
CA PRO A 10 -6.97 -24.59 -10.02
C PRO A 10 -7.44 -24.45 -8.57
N ALA A 11 -8.40 -25.28 -8.15
CA ALA A 11 -9.04 -25.14 -6.83
C ALA A 11 -8.03 -25.21 -5.66
N ASP A 12 -6.98 -26.00 -5.79
CA ASP A 12 -5.88 -26.17 -4.85
C ASP A 12 -4.89 -24.99 -4.82
N GLN A 13 -4.97 -24.09 -5.80
CA GLN A 13 -4.15 -22.87 -5.87
C GLN A 13 -4.93 -21.60 -5.53
N ARG A 14 -6.23 -21.71 -5.27
CA ARG A 14 -7.04 -20.57 -4.83
C ARG A 14 -6.58 -20.10 -3.45
N PRO A 15 -6.54 -18.78 -3.21
CA PRO A 15 -6.11 -18.24 -1.93
C PRO A 15 -7.05 -18.68 -0.80
N GLY A 16 -6.47 -19.22 0.28
CA GLY A 16 -7.20 -19.56 1.50
C GLY A 16 -7.54 -18.35 2.40
N VAL A 17 -6.99 -17.17 2.10
CA VAL A 17 -7.22 -15.93 2.84
C VAL A 17 -6.88 -14.71 1.96
N VAL A 18 -7.61 -13.61 2.15
CA VAL A 18 -7.31 -12.31 1.54
C VAL A 18 -6.94 -11.31 2.62
N TRP A 19 -5.71 -10.78 2.56
CA TRP A 19 -5.22 -9.74 3.45
C TRP A 19 -5.43 -8.37 2.83
N THR A 20 -5.87 -7.41 3.64
CA THR A 20 -6.16 -6.04 3.19
C THR A 20 -5.72 -5.03 4.23
N SER A 21 -5.42 -3.81 3.79
CA SER A 21 -5.36 -2.68 4.70
C SER A 21 -6.79 -2.29 5.15
N PRO A 22 -6.92 -1.46 6.20
CA PRO A 22 -8.23 -1.00 6.68
C PRO A 22 -8.95 -0.09 5.68
N TYR A 23 -8.20 0.49 4.74
CA TYR A 23 -8.74 1.43 3.77
C TYR A 23 -9.80 0.78 2.89
N THR A 24 -10.94 1.45 2.76
CA THR A 24 -12.08 0.96 1.96
C THR A 24 -11.67 0.59 0.53
N ARG A 25 -10.77 1.36 -0.10
CA ARG A 25 -10.28 1.03 -1.45
C ARG A 25 -9.63 -0.35 -1.54
N ALA A 26 -8.88 -0.77 -0.52
CA ALA A 26 -8.23 -2.08 -0.48
C ALA A 26 -9.26 -3.18 -0.21
N ARG A 27 -10.12 -2.98 0.79
CA ARG A 27 -11.18 -3.93 1.15
C ARG A 27 -12.14 -4.19 -0.01
N SER A 28 -12.68 -3.13 -0.62
CA SER A 28 -13.58 -3.21 -1.76
C SER A 28 -12.93 -3.88 -2.98
N THR A 29 -11.64 -3.65 -3.23
CA THR A 29 -10.93 -4.32 -4.32
C THR A 29 -10.84 -5.83 -4.07
N GLY A 30 -10.55 -6.25 -2.84
CA GLY A 30 -10.54 -7.66 -2.45
C GLY A 30 -11.91 -8.33 -2.61
N ASP A 31 -12.96 -7.68 -2.12
CA ASP A 31 -14.34 -8.19 -2.21
C ASP A 31 -14.79 -8.32 -3.68
N LEU A 32 -14.54 -7.31 -4.52
CA LEU A 32 -14.86 -7.35 -5.95
C LEU A 32 -14.06 -8.42 -6.70
N ALA A 33 -12.81 -8.68 -6.29
CA ALA A 33 -11.99 -9.72 -6.88
C ALA A 33 -12.57 -11.11 -6.58
N LEU A 34 -12.92 -11.40 -5.31
CA LEU A 34 -13.53 -12.67 -4.90
C LEU A 34 -14.91 -12.89 -5.53
N GLN A 35 -15.76 -11.86 -5.53
CA GLN A 35 -17.07 -11.90 -6.17
C GLN A 35 -16.95 -12.31 -7.64
N ARG A 36 -16.00 -11.72 -8.36
CA ARG A 36 -15.74 -12.04 -9.78
C ARG A 36 -15.09 -13.42 -9.96
N ALA A 37 -14.33 -13.89 -8.98
CA ALA A 37 -13.66 -15.19 -9.03
C ALA A 37 -14.63 -16.36 -8.80
N GLY A 38 -15.80 -16.11 -8.24
CA GLY A 38 -16.84 -17.13 -8.01
C GLY A 38 -16.53 -18.07 -6.83
N PHE A 39 -15.66 -17.65 -5.91
CA PHE A 39 -15.41 -18.35 -4.65
C PHE A 39 -15.21 -17.36 -3.51
N ASP A 40 -15.38 -17.82 -2.27
CA ASP A 40 -15.17 -17.01 -1.08
C ASP A 40 -13.86 -17.39 -0.37
N ALA A 41 -13.27 -16.41 0.29
CA ALA A 41 -12.12 -16.56 1.17
C ALA A 41 -12.26 -15.60 2.37
N PRO A 42 -11.82 -15.99 3.57
CA PRO A 42 -11.86 -15.12 4.73
C PRO A 42 -11.01 -13.86 4.49
N ARG A 43 -11.55 -12.71 4.91
CA ARG A 43 -10.88 -11.42 4.82
C ARG A 43 -10.16 -11.15 6.14
N ARG A 44 -8.90 -10.76 6.08
CA ARG A 44 -8.11 -10.29 7.22
C ARG A 44 -7.72 -8.84 6.99
N VAL A 45 -8.18 -7.98 7.89
CA VAL A 45 -7.82 -6.56 7.88
C VAL A 45 -6.61 -6.39 8.80
N ASP A 46 -5.59 -5.71 8.30
CA ASP A 46 -4.35 -5.48 9.02
C ASP A 46 -3.89 -4.03 8.81
N GLU A 47 -3.86 -3.26 9.91
CA GLU A 47 -3.37 -1.87 9.94
C GLU A 47 -1.94 -1.74 9.38
N ARG A 48 -1.11 -2.78 9.54
CA ARG A 48 0.27 -2.78 9.04
C ARG A 48 0.36 -2.81 7.52
N LEU A 49 -0.74 -3.05 6.81
CA LEU A 49 -0.79 -3.01 5.34
C LEU A 49 -1.20 -1.65 4.79
N ARG A 50 -1.41 -0.62 5.63
CA ARG A 50 -1.70 0.73 5.15
C ARG A 50 -0.55 1.29 4.32
N ASP A 51 -0.90 2.16 3.37
CA ASP A 51 0.06 2.92 2.58
C ASP A 51 1.01 3.71 3.49
N ARG A 52 2.18 4.00 2.94
CA ARG A 52 3.21 4.81 3.58
C ARG A 52 2.65 6.20 3.92
N ASP A 53 2.87 6.64 5.15
CA ASP A 53 2.56 8.00 5.57
C ASP A 53 3.54 9.00 4.93
N MET A 54 2.99 9.99 4.22
CA MET A 54 3.75 11.02 3.51
C MET A 54 3.94 12.31 4.32
N GLY A 55 3.42 12.40 5.55
CA GLY A 55 3.59 13.53 6.44
C GLY A 55 3.22 14.85 5.77
N ILE A 56 4.07 15.87 5.91
CA ILE A 56 3.85 17.19 5.28
C ILE A 56 3.81 17.16 3.75
N THR A 57 4.26 16.07 3.12
CA THR A 57 4.24 15.91 1.65
C THR A 57 3.00 15.19 1.14
N ASP A 58 2.05 14.86 2.03
CA ASP A 58 0.82 14.20 1.65
C ASP A 58 0.00 15.06 0.68
N MET A 59 -0.74 14.40 -0.22
CA MET A 59 -1.52 15.03 -1.31
C MET A 59 -0.73 15.88 -2.31
N LEU A 60 0.60 15.98 -2.21
CA LEU A 60 1.42 16.71 -3.17
C LEU A 60 1.99 15.79 -4.26
N THR A 61 1.98 16.29 -5.49
CA THR A 61 2.75 15.68 -6.57
C THR A 61 4.25 15.90 -6.36
N ALA A 62 5.10 15.16 -7.07
CA ALA A 62 6.55 15.40 -7.03
C ALA A 62 6.93 16.86 -7.41
N GLN A 63 6.19 17.47 -8.32
CA GLN A 63 6.37 18.89 -8.66
C GLN A 63 5.89 19.79 -7.52
N GLY A 64 4.74 19.48 -6.93
CA GLY A 64 4.21 20.20 -5.76
C GLY A 64 5.18 20.19 -4.58
N ILE A 65 5.82 19.05 -4.30
CA ILE A 65 6.84 18.94 -3.25
C ILE A 65 8.04 19.85 -3.56
N ARG A 66 8.59 19.82 -4.78
CA ARG A 66 9.72 20.69 -5.17
C ARG A 66 9.39 22.17 -5.04
N SER A 67 8.15 22.56 -5.30
CA SER A 67 7.71 23.95 -5.20
C SER A 67 7.41 24.40 -3.78
N ALA A 68 6.78 23.54 -2.96
CA ALA A 68 6.35 23.89 -1.59
C ALA A 68 7.43 23.65 -0.53
N TYR A 69 8.27 22.62 -0.71
CA TYR A 69 9.29 22.16 0.22
C TYR A 69 10.60 21.81 -0.52
N PRO A 70 11.27 22.80 -1.15
CA PRO A 70 12.49 22.55 -1.94
C PRO A 70 13.61 21.88 -1.12
N GLU A 71 13.75 22.24 0.15
CA GLU A 71 14.72 21.64 1.08
C GLU A 71 14.45 20.15 1.34
N GLU A 72 13.18 19.74 1.38
CA GLU A 72 12.79 18.35 1.55
C GLU A 72 12.99 17.53 0.27
N ALA A 73 12.76 18.16 -0.90
CA ALA A 73 13.10 17.56 -2.18
C ALA A 73 14.61 17.31 -2.30
N GLU A 74 15.43 18.27 -1.88
CA GLU A 74 16.88 18.13 -1.81
C GLU A 74 17.29 17.03 -0.82
N ARG A 75 16.78 17.06 0.42
CA ARG A 75 17.04 16.02 1.44
C ARG A 75 16.70 14.62 0.94
N ARG A 76 15.59 14.47 0.23
CA ARG A 76 15.22 13.19 -0.41
C ARG A 76 16.21 12.77 -1.50
N SER A 77 16.78 13.72 -2.24
CA SER A 77 17.82 13.43 -3.24
C SER A 77 19.08 12.88 -2.58
N TRP A 78 19.55 13.54 -1.51
CA TRP A 78 20.75 13.14 -0.78
C TRP A 78 20.61 11.80 -0.05
N LEU A 79 19.49 11.58 0.65
CA LEU A 79 19.25 10.36 1.43
C LEU A 79 18.78 9.17 0.57
N GLY A 80 18.31 9.46 -0.65
CA GLY A 80 17.68 8.48 -1.52
C GLY A 80 16.29 8.06 -1.09
N LYS A 81 15.56 7.40 -2.00
CA LYS A 81 14.15 7.03 -1.83
C LYS A 81 13.91 6.22 -0.55
N PHE A 82 14.79 5.27 -0.23
CA PHE A 82 14.53 4.27 0.80
C PHE A 82 14.60 4.86 2.22
N TYR A 83 15.60 5.69 2.49
CA TYR A 83 15.88 6.22 3.84
C TYR A 83 15.23 7.57 4.12
N TYR A 84 14.83 8.32 3.08
CA TYR A 84 14.17 9.60 3.29
C TYR A 84 12.83 9.45 4.04
N ARG A 85 12.73 10.17 5.17
CA ARG A 85 11.52 10.31 5.98
C ARG A 85 11.05 11.77 5.95
N PRO A 86 9.90 12.08 5.33
CA PRO A 86 9.36 13.43 5.40
C PRO A 86 8.94 13.74 6.86
N PRO A 87 8.97 15.02 7.28
CA PRO A 87 8.45 15.42 8.59
C PRO A 87 7.02 14.91 8.79
N GLY A 88 6.77 14.24 9.91
CA GLY A 88 5.48 13.65 10.25
C GLY A 88 5.12 12.35 9.51
N GLY A 89 5.97 11.84 8.61
CA GLY A 89 5.68 10.64 7.84
C GLY A 89 6.59 9.44 8.13
N GLU A 90 6.65 8.52 7.17
CA GLU A 90 7.44 7.28 7.22
C GLU A 90 8.52 7.27 6.13
N SER A 91 9.65 6.60 6.38
CA SER A 91 10.58 6.12 5.35
C SER A 91 10.14 4.73 4.84
N TRP A 92 10.78 4.20 3.80
CA TRP A 92 10.54 2.80 3.40
C TRP A 92 11.12 1.80 4.40
N ALA A 93 12.16 2.17 5.15
CA ALA A 93 12.68 1.35 6.24
C ALA A 93 11.62 1.19 7.35
N ASP A 94 10.92 2.26 7.71
CA ASP A 94 9.82 2.21 8.69
C ASP A 94 8.68 1.31 8.22
N VAL A 95 8.28 1.43 6.94
CA VAL A 95 7.25 0.56 6.35
C VAL A 95 7.68 -0.91 6.39
N ALA A 96 8.93 -1.21 6.02
CA ALA A 96 9.46 -2.57 6.04
C ALA A 96 9.48 -3.15 7.47
N GLN A 97 9.80 -2.34 8.47
CA GLN A 97 9.73 -2.75 9.87
C GLN A 97 8.27 -2.99 10.31
N ARG A 98 7.35 -2.09 9.96
CA ARG A 98 5.92 -2.16 10.30
C ARG A 98 5.24 -3.40 9.72
N VAL A 99 5.57 -3.80 8.50
CA VAL A 99 4.95 -4.97 7.85
C VAL A 99 5.49 -6.29 8.40
N ARG A 100 6.71 -6.31 8.95
CA ARG A 100 7.35 -7.54 9.48
C ARG A 100 6.79 -7.98 10.83
N GLY A 101 6.62 -7.04 11.75
CA GLY A 101 6.23 -7.32 13.14
C GLY A 101 4.73 -7.41 13.26
#